data_AF-A0A3G8YJ97-F1
#
_entry.id   AF-A0A3G8YJ97-F1
#
_cell.length_a   1.000
_cell.length_b   1.000
_cell.length_c   1.000
_cell.angle_alpha   90.00
_cell.angle_beta   90.00
_cell.angle_gamma   90.00
#
_symmetry.space_group_name_H-M   'P 1'
#
loop_
_entity.id
_entity.type
_entity.pdbx_description
1 polymer ?
#
loop_
_entity_poly.entity_id
_entity_poly.type
_entity_poly.pdbx_seq_one_letter_code
_entity_poly.pdbx_strand_id
1 'polypeptide(L)'
;MNKSAWLAALLWCETVAAQDDTAFKWVTKPGKGLQMAQIDSIYYDGYLTTTVTGTMFQEDTMLLLKDGTFYSGLQVSPADLNVAASRKNEPDEWGKWKRQGQKVLVQDPDTGKWDEISGFKVVPAAPNERIKITAQAASSVSFGGFGGFSSFNTLIFNKDGTFERSGMTVGGSGSAQATGGVSVASTKTSGKDGCSSATSVSSTAAAGGSSNSNSSCGKDNQGRYKLDGYTAEFRDASGKTQRLLFFFWEKDKKHLFIGDATFSAE
;
A
#
# COMPACT_ATOMS: atom_id res chain seq x y z
N MET A 1 3.55 -18.44 -18.62
CA MET A 1 4.90 -17.83 -18.54
C MET A 1 4.79 -16.67 -17.56
N ASN A 2 5.19 -16.86 -16.31
CA ASN A 2 5.02 -15.88 -15.22
C ASN A 2 5.88 -14.64 -15.45
N LYS A 3 5.24 -13.50 -15.67
CA LYS A 3 5.86 -12.17 -15.65
C LYS A 3 5.26 -11.34 -14.51
N SER A 4 5.43 -11.81 -13.27
CA SER A 4 5.05 -11.06 -12.08
C SER A 4 6.17 -11.22 -11.05
N ALA A 5 7.30 -10.57 -11.33
CA ALA A 5 8.49 -10.63 -10.47
C ALA A 5 9.27 -9.31 -10.52
N TRP A 6 8.65 -8.19 -10.13
CA TRP A 6 9.25 -6.88 -9.86
C TRP A 6 8.20 -6.09 -9.05
N LEU A 7 8.42 -5.36 -7.95
CA LEU A 7 9.55 -4.94 -7.15
C LEU A 7 9.02 -4.82 -5.71
N ALA A 8 9.78 -5.23 -4.69
CA ALA A 8 9.53 -4.84 -3.30
C ALA A 8 10.71 -3.99 -2.84
N ALA A 9 10.53 -2.67 -2.68
CA ALA A 9 11.30 -1.82 -1.77
C ALA A 9 10.89 -0.33 -1.83
N LEU A 10 10.61 0.20 -0.62
CA LEU A 10 10.98 1.52 -0.09
C LEU A 10 10.23 2.79 -0.56
N LEU A 11 9.47 3.41 0.35
CA LEU A 11 9.85 4.64 1.10
C LEU A 11 8.61 5.48 1.47
N TRP A 12 8.37 5.65 2.77
CA TRP A 12 7.62 6.80 3.30
C TRP A 12 8.47 7.54 4.34
N CYS A 13 9.46 8.26 3.83
CA CYS A 13 9.95 9.57 4.29
C CYS A 13 11.09 9.95 3.34
N GLU A 14 10.84 10.89 2.42
CA GLU A 14 11.83 11.27 1.40
C GLU A 14 13.11 11.83 2.05
N THR A 15 14.24 11.21 1.76
CA THR A 15 15.51 11.92 1.54
C THR A 15 15.86 11.69 0.08
N VAL A 16 16.13 12.77 -0.65
CA VAL A 16 16.43 12.80 -2.08
C VAL A 16 17.60 11.86 -2.42
N ALA A 17 17.30 10.68 -2.97
CA ALA A 17 18.12 9.89 -3.91
C ALA A 17 17.50 8.49 -4.13
N ALA A 18 16.27 8.44 -4.63
CA ALA A 18 15.72 7.36 -5.44
C ALA A 18 14.40 7.89 -5.96
N GLN A 19 14.45 8.53 -7.13
CA GLN A 19 13.26 8.75 -7.93
C GLN A 19 12.76 7.34 -8.29
N ASP A 20 11.80 6.82 -7.54
CA ASP A 20 11.21 5.52 -7.82
C ASP A 20 10.47 5.63 -9.14
N ASP A 21 11.07 5.09 -10.21
CA ASP A 21 10.59 5.13 -11.59
C ASP A 21 9.40 4.18 -11.84
N THR A 22 8.64 3.88 -10.77
CA THR A 22 7.54 2.91 -10.75
C THR A 22 6.20 3.50 -10.30
N ALA A 23 6.06 4.83 -10.21
CA ALA A 23 4.74 5.44 -10.04
C ALA A 23 3.79 4.99 -11.16
N PHE A 24 2.62 4.44 -10.79
CA PHE A 24 1.63 3.96 -11.74
C PHE A 24 1.33 5.03 -12.80
N LYS A 25 1.57 4.68 -14.07
CA LYS A 25 1.72 5.66 -15.16
C LYS A 25 0.38 6.09 -15.75
N TRP A 26 -0.65 5.26 -15.63
CA TRP A 26 -1.92 5.47 -16.32
C TRP A 26 -2.90 6.27 -15.47
N VAL A 27 -2.50 7.47 -15.08
CA VAL A 27 -3.32 8.38 -14.25
C VAL A 27 -3.85 9.57 -15.06
N THR A 28 -4.98 10.10 -14.62
CA THR A 28 -5.59 11.35 -15.08
C THR A 28 -5.25 12.48 -14.10
N LYS A 29 -5.73 13.70 -14.39
CA LYS A 29 -5.79 14.73 -13.35
C LYS A 29 -6.69 14.26 -12.20
N PRO A 30 -6.42 14.65 -10.94
CA PRO A 30 -7.24 14.27 -9.79
C PRO A 30 -8.75 14.37 -10.03
N GLY A 31 -9.46 13.27 -9.79
CA GLY A 31 -10.92 13.16 -9.92
C GLY A 31 -11.46 13.12 -11.34
N LYS A 32 -10.61 13.00 -12.38
CA LYS A 32 -11.01 12.98 -13.79
C LYS A 32 -11.03 11.59 -14.42
N GLY A 33 -10.81 10.55 -13.63
CA GLY A 33 -10.98 9.15 -14.00
C GLY A 33 -12.43 8.66 -13.83
N LEU A 34 -12.58 7.41 -13.40
CA LEU A 34 -13.87 6.76 -13.23
C LEU A 34 -14.71 7.37 -12.12
N GLN A 35 -15.97 7.63 -12.42
CA GLN A 35 -16.94 8.06 -11.44
C GLN A 35 -17.61 6.86 -10.77
N MET A 36 -18.04 7.01 -9.51
CA MET A 36 -18.73 5.94 -8.75
C MET A 36 -19.93 5.34 -9.51
N ALA A 37 -20.61 6.13 -10.34
CA ALA A 37 -21.72 5.65 -11.15
C ALA A 37 -21.32 4.59 -12.20
N GLN A 38 -20.07 4.58 -12.64
CA GLN A 38 -19.50 3.65 -13.64
C GLN A 38 -18.95 2.36 -13.01
N ILE A 39 -18.73 2.37 -11.69
CA ILE A 39 -18.12 1.26 -10.96
C ILE A 39 -19.24 0.36 -10.41
N ASP A 40 -19.11 -0.95 -10.58
CA ASP A 40 -19.95 -1.93 -9.90
C ASP A 40 -19.39 -2.24 -8.50
N SER A 41 -18.12 -2.65 -8.45
CA SER A 41 -17.43 -3.02 -7.21
C SER A 41 -15.92 -3.14 -7.39
N ILE A 42 -15.20 -3.17 -6.27
CA ILE A 42 -13.84 -3.69 -6.21
C ILE A 42 -13.89 -5.01 -5.44
N TYR A 43 -13.13 -5.99 -5.89
CA TYR A 43 -12.80 -7.21 -5.16
C TYR A 43 -11.36 -7.13 -4.71
N TYR A 44 -11.11 -7.63 -3.51
CA TYR A 44 -9.79 -7.68 -2.91
C TYR A 44 -9.52 -9.11 -2.46
N ASP A 45 -8.32 -9.59 -2.77
CA ASP A 45 -7.85 -10.92 -2.39
C ASP A 45 -6.46 -10.80 -1.76
N GLY A 46 -6.30 -11.37 -0.56
CA GLY A 46 -5.05 -11.31 0.20
C GLY A 46 -4.58 -12.73 0.49
N TYR A 47 -3.40 -13.10 0.02
CA TYR A 47 -2.88 -14.46 0.16
C TYR A 47 -1.38 -14.49 0.44
N LEU A 48 -0.93 -15.58 1.07
CA LEU A 48 0.48 -15.81 1.33
C LEU A 48 1.10 -16.54 0.14
N THR A 49 2.15 -15.96 -0.44
CA THR A 49 2.99 -16.59 -1.45
C THR A 49 4.34 -16.96 -0.85
N THR A 50 4.90 -18.10 -1.26
CA THR A 50 6.24 -18.52 -0.83
C THR A 50 7.25 -18.13 -1.89
N THR A 51 8.23 -17.30 -1.52
CA THR A 51 9.35 -16.90 -2.35
C THR A 51 10.65 -17.51 -1.82
N VAL A 52 11.73 -17.39 -2.58
CA VAL A 52 13.07 -17.85 -2.17
C VAL A 52 13.60 -17.14 -0.92
N THR A 53 13.06 -15.95 -0.60
CA THR A 53 13.45 -15.16 0.59
C THR A 53 12.48 -15.32 1.77
N GLY A 54 11.38 -16.06 1.60
CA GLY A 54 10.42 -16.35 2.67
C GLY A 54 8.98 -16.27 2.21
N THR A 55 8.05 -16.18 3.16
CA THR A 55 6.63 -15.98 2.86
C THR A 55 6.35 -14.48 2.71
N MET A 56 5.68 -14.10 1.62
CA MET A 56 5.22 -12.74 1.38
C MET A 56 3.69 -12.73 1.36
N PHE A 57 3.09 -11.71 1.96
CA PHE A 57 1.67 -11.42 1.76
C PHE A 57 1.52 -10.65 0.44
N GLN A 58 0.66 -11.15 -0.44
CA GLN A 58 0.28 -10.50 -1.69
C GLN A 58 -1.18 -10.06 -1.60
N GLU A 59 -1.44 -8.88 -2.17
CA GLU A 59 -2.72 -8.21 -2.17
C GLU A 59 -3.09 -7.89 -3.61
N ASP A 60 -4.14 -8.53 -4.12
CA ASP A 60 -4.65 -8.31 -5.47
C ASP A 60 -5.98 -7.57 -5.41
N THR A 61 -6.13 -6.59 -6.30
CA THR A 61 -7.35 -5.79 -6.44
C THR A 61 -7.92 -5.94 -7.84
N MET A 62 -9.24 -6.13 -7.93
CA MET A 62 -9.95 -6.23 -9.19
C MET A 62 -11.12 -5.25 -9.23
N LEU A 63 -11.08 -4.32 -10.17
CA LEU A 63 -12.10 -3.31 -10.41
C LEU A 63 -13.12 -3.83 -11.42
N LEU A 64 -14.38 -3.93 -11.02
CA LEU A 64 -15.50 -4.29 -11.90
C LEU A 64 -16.26 -3.02 -12.32
N LEU A 65 -16.42 -2.84 -13.63
CA LEU A 65 -17.19 -1.74 -14.22
C LEU A 65 -18.59 -2.20 -14.61
N LYS A 66 -19.56 -1.28 -14.56
CA LYS A 66 -20.96 -1.58 -14.94
C LYS A 66 -21.14 -1.88 -16.43
N ASP A 67 -20.16 -1.57 -17.26
CA ASP A 67 -20.17 -1.91 -18.69
C ASP A 67 -19.85 -3.40 -18.96
N GLY A 68 -19.58 -4.19 -17.90
CA GLY A 68 -19.24 -5.61 -17.99
C GLY A 68 -17.76 -5.89 -18.19
N THR A 69 -16.90 -4.87 -18.11
CA THR A 69 -15.43 -5.04 -18.14
C THR A 69 -14.83 -4.99 -16.74
N PHE A 70 -13.71 -5.69 -16.56
CA PHE A 70 -12.91 -5.62 -15.34
C PHE A 70 -11.49 -5.13 -15.62
N TYR A 71 -10.82 -4.66 -14.58
CA TYR A 71 -9.40 -4.37 -14.56
C TYR A 71 -8.74 -5.03 -13.34
N SER A 72 -7.72 -5.86 -13.56
CA SER A 72 -6.89 -6.46 -12.51
C SER A 72 -5.71 -5.55 -12.14
N GLY A 73 -5.23 -5.66 -10.90
CA GLY A 73 -4.05 -4.92 -10.44
C GLY A 73 -4.29 -3.43 -10.25
N LEU A 74 -5.47 -3.02 -9.74
CA LEU A 74 -5.77 -1.61 -9.49
C LEU A 74 -4.85 -1.05 -8.38
N GLN A 75 -3.93 -0.16 -8.77
CA GLN A 75 -2.96 0.48 -7.85
C GLN A 75 -3.32 1.92 -7.45
N VAL A 76 -4.23 2.57 -8.19
CA VAL A 76 -4.63 3.96 -7.95
C VAL A 76 -6.12 4.06 -7.66
N SER A 77 -6.55 5.18 -7.07
CA SER A 77 -7.99 5.44 -6.97
C SER A 77 -8.65 5.34 -8.35
N PRO A 78 -9.80 4.67 -8.49
CA PRO A 78 -10.57 4.66 -9.74
C PRO A 78 -10.86 6.08 -10.26
N ALA A 79 -11.06 7.03 -9.35
CA ALA A 79 -11.32 8.44 -9.68
C ALA A 79 -10.13 9.13 -10.36
N ASP A 80 -8.95 8.53 -10.31
CA ASP A 80 -7.72 9.04 -10.91
C ASP A 80 -7.21 8.13 -12.04
N LEU A 81 -7.78 6.93 -12.26
CA LEU A 81 -7.40 5.98 -13.30
C LEU A 81 -7.71 6.49 -14.72
N ASN A 82 -6.72 6.44 -15.61
CA ASN A 82 -6.88 6.66 -17.05
C ASN A 82 -7.17 5.34 -17.78
N VAL A 83 -8.46 4.97 -17.83
CA VAL A 83 -8.92 3.72 -18.44
C VAL A 83 -8.48 3.57 -19.90
N ALA A 84 -8.52 4.64 -20.68
CA ALA A 84 -8.14 4.57 -22.09
C ALA A 84 -6.64 4.29 -22.27
N ALA A 85 -5.80 4.92 -21.45
CA ALA A 85 -4.37 4.66 -21.46
C ALA A 85 -4.04 3.26 -20.92
N SER A 86 -4.67 2.83 -19.83
CA SER A 86 -4.45 1.49 -19.26
C SER A 86 -4.88 0.41 -20.27
N ARG A 87 -6.09 0.46 -20.85
CA ARG A 87 -6.53 -0.51 -21.87
C ARG A 87 -5.59 -0.62 -23.06
N LYS A 88 -4.93 0.49 -23.44
CA LYS A 88 -3.97 0.51 -24.56
C LYS A 88 -2.64 -0.14 -24.20
N ASN A 89 -2.15 0.06 -22.98
CA ASN A 89 -0.80 -0.32 -22.57
C ASN A 89 -0.75 -1.59 -21.72
N GLU A 90 -1.89 -2.00 -21.14
CA GLU A 90 -2.06 -3.15 -20.26
C GLU A 90 -3.25 -4.01 -20.73
N PRO A 91 -3.35 -4.39 -22.01
CA PRO A 91 -4.55 -5.09 -22.52
C PRO A 91 -4.83 -6.41 -21.79
N ASP A 92 -3.79 -7.07 -21.28
CA ASP A 92 -3.90 -8.35 -20.56
C ASP A 92 -4.52 -8.20 -19.17
N GLU A 93 -4.52 -6.99 -18.60
CA GLU A 93 -5.16 -6.69 -17.30
C GLU A 93 -6.65 -6.37 -17.44
N TRP A 94 -7.17 -6.30 -18.67
CA TRP A 94 -8.57 -5.99 -18.95
C TRP A 94 -9.31 -7.20 -19.49
N GLY A 95 -10.46 -7.50 -18.91
CA GLY A 95 -11.31 -8.60 -19.36
C GLY A 95 -12.79 -8.33 -19.20
N LYS A 96 -13.58 -9.40 -19.28
CA LYS A 96 -15.05 -9.35 -19.13
C LYS A 96 -15.47 -10.04 -17.86
N TRP A 97 -16.50 -9.52 -17.21
CA TRP A 97 -17.14 -10.15 -16.07
C TRP A 97 -18.65 -10.24 -16.27
N LYS A 98 -19.29 -11.16 -15.54
CA LYS A 98 -20.74 -11.27 -15.47
C LYS A 98 -21.19 -11.77 -14.11
N ARG A 99 -22.45 -11.49 -13.78
CA ARG A 99 -23.11 -12.04 -12.59
C ARG A 99 -23.94 -13.27 -12.99
N GLN A 100 -23.78 -14.37 -12.25
CA GLN A 100 -24.59 -15.58 -12.40
C GLN A 100 -25.18 -15.96 -11.04
N GLY A 101 -26.41 -15.51 -10.78
CA GLY A 101 -27.02 -15.62 -9.46
C GLY A 101 -26.24 -14.79 -8.43
N GLN A 102 -25.75 -15.45 -7.38
CA GLN A 102 -24.91 -14.82 -6.36
C GLN A 102 -23.42 -14.75 -6.75
N LYS A 103 -23.00 -15.53 -7.76
CA LYS A 103 -21.61 -15.62 -8.19
C LYS A 103 -21.26 -14.48 -9.13
N VAL A 104 -20.01 -14.04 -9.05
CA VAL A 104 -19.39 -13.15 -10.03
C VAL A 104 -18.32 -13.94 -10.76
N LEU A 105 -18.42 -13.97 -12.08
CA LEU A 105 -17.51 -14.71 -12.93
C LEU A 105 -16.68 -13.74 -13.77
N VAL A 106 -15.39 -14.02 -13.90
CA VAL A 106 -14.47 -13.34 -14.82
C VAL A 106 -14.12 -14.27 -15.96
N GLN A 107 -13.93 -13.69 -17.14
CA GLN A 107 -13.49 -14.43 -18.30
C GLN A 107 -11.97 -14.43 -18.35
N ASP A 108 -11.37 -15.62 -18.38
CA ASP A 108 -9.97 -15.81 -18.71
C ASP A 108 -9.74 -15.38 -20.18
N PRO A 109 -8.86 -14.40 -20.45
CA PRO A 109 -8.63 -13.90 -21.79
C PRO A 109 -7.93 -14.92 -22.72
N ASP A 110 -7.15 -15.85 -22.17
CA ASP A 110 -6.41 -16.87 -22.93
C ASP A 110 -7.30 -18.06 -23.28
N THR A 111 -8.10 -18.53 -22.33
CA THR A 111 -8.91 -19.75 -22.50
C THR A 111 -10.37 -19.48 -22.84
N GLY A 112 -10.84 -18.24 -22.62
CA GLY A 112 -12.24 -17.85 -22.79
C GLY A 112 -13.19 -18.44 -21.75
N LYS A 113 -12.67 -19.21 -20.78
CA LYS A 113 -13.45 -19.83 -19.71
C LYS A 113 -13.93 -18.78 -18.71
N TRP A 114 -15.02 -19.11 -18.03
CA TRP A 114 -15.60 -18.28 -16.99
C TRP A 114 -15.32 -18.91 -15.64
N ASP A 115 -14.53 -18.23 -14.83
CA ASP A 115 -14.14 -18.69 -13.50
C ASP A 115 -14.68 -17.73 -12.44
N GLU A 116 -14.97 -18.27 -11.26
CA GLU A 116 -15.45 -17.46 -10.15
C GLU A 116 -14.32 -16.56 -9.64
N ILE A 117 -14.65 -15.27 -9.43
CA ILE A 117 -13.71 -14.31 -8.87
C ILE A 117 -13.24 -14.76 -7.48
N SER A 118 -11.96 -14.65 -7.19
CA SER A 118 -11.41 -14.86 -5.85
C SER A 118 -11.56 -13.61 -4.96
N GLY A 119 -11.30 -13.76 -3.67
CA GLY A 119 -11.41 -12.67 -2.71
C GLY A 119 -12.86 -12.28 -2.36
N PHE A 120 -13.02 -11.05 -1.88
CA PHE A 120 -14.31 -10.53 -1.42
C PHE A 120 -14.57 -9.11 -1.89
N LYS A 121 -15.85 -8.76 -2.00
CA LYS A 121 -16.29 -7.40 -2.37
C LYS A 121 -16.03 -6.42 -1.23
N VAL A 122 -15.28 -5.37 -1.52
CA VAL A 122 -14.95 -4.32 -0.55
C VAL A 122 -16.00 -3.21 -0.49
N VAL A 123 -15.88 -2.34 0.51
CA VAL A 123 -16.84 -1.26 0.80
C VAL A 123 -16.17 0.11 0.60
N PRO A 124 -16.68 0.97 -0.31
CA PRO A 124 -16.19 2.33 -0.46
C PRO A 124 -16.61 3.22 0.72
N ALA A 125 -15.91 4.35 0.90
CA ALA A 125 -16.36 5.42 1.79
C ALA A 125 -17.61 6.12 1.24
N ALA A 126 -18.46 6.60 2.15
CA ALA A 126 -19.45 7.61 1.80
C ALA A 126 -18.76 8.93 1.38
N PRO A 127 -19.42 9.80 0.59
CA PRO A 127 -18.86 11.09 0.23
C PRO A 127 -18.54 11.94 1.47
N ASN A 128 -17.28 12.39 1.58
CA ASN A 128 -16.75 13.14 2.73
C ASN A 128 -16.90 12.42 4.08
N GLU A 129 -16.82 11.08 4.08
CA GLU A 129 -16.96 10.31 5.31
C GLU A 129 -15.95 10.75 6.38
N ARG A 130 -16.42 10.82 7.64
CA ARG A 130 -15.60 11.11 8.82
C ARG A 130 -15.59 9.89 9.72
N ILE A 131 -14.38 9.41 10.01
CA ILE A 131 -14.14 8.25 10.85
C ILE A 131 -13.30 8.64 12.07
N LYS A 132 -13.39 7.82 13.13
CA LYS A 132 -12.50 7.88 14.28
C LYS A 132 -11.94 6.50 14.53
N ILE A 133 -10.73 6.26 14.04
CA ILE A 133 -10.08 4.96 14.06
C ILE A 133 -8.58 5.20 14.26
N THR A 134 -7.97 4.41 15.14
CA THR A 134 -6.53 4.18 15.16
C THR A 134 -6.27 2.90 14.40
N ALA A 135 -5.57 2.98 13.28
CA ALA A 135 -5.34 1.84 12.39
C ALA A 135 -3.84 1.54 12.35
N GLN A 136 -3.47 0.27 12.45
CA GLN A 136 -2.09 -0.19 12.50
C GLN A 136 -1.81 -1.15 11.34
N ALA A 137 -0.63 -1.01 10.74
CA ALA A 137 -0.10 -1.93 9.74
C ALA A 137 1.30 -2.35 10.15
N ALA A 138 1.61 -3.63 9.97
CA ALA A 138 2.95 -4.17 10.21
C ALA A 138 3.40 -4.96 8.99
N SER A 139 4.65 -4.78 8.59
CA SER A 139 5.28 -5.56 7.53
C SER A 139 6.70 -5.93 7.90
N SER A 140 7.19 -7.06 7.40
CA SER A 140 8.56 -7.48 7.62
C SER A 140 9.14 -8.09 6.35
N VAL A 141 10.40 -7.81 6.10
CA VAL A 141 11.19 -8.47 5.06
C VAL A 141 12.43 -9.10 5.69
N SER A 142 12.68 -10.36 5.33
CA SER A 142 13.82 -11.13 5.81
C SER A 142 14.72 -11.48 4.62
N PHE A 143 16.03 -11.32 4.81
CA PHE A 143 17.09 -11.59 3.84
C PHE A 143 17.94 -12.78 4.29
N GLY A 144 17.28 -13.85 4.73
CA GLY A 144 17.94 -15.05 5.26
C GLY A 144 18.99 -14.71 6.31
N GLY A 145 20.22 -15.22 6.13
CA GLY A 145 21.32 -15.03 7.07
C GLY A 145 21.82 -13.58 7.21
N PHE A 146 21.38 -12.65 6.37
CA PHE A 146 21.80 -11.25 6.41
C PHE A 146 20.92 -10.37 7.30
N GLY A 147 19.80 -10.89 7.81
CA GLY A 147 18.90 -10.18 8.72
C GLY A 147 17.65 -9.68 8.03
N GLY A 148 17.05 -8.61 8.52
CA GLY A 148 15.76 -8.14 8.00
C GLY A 148 15.33 -6.79 8.56
N PHE A 149 14.22 -6.30 8.05
CA PHE A 149 13.54 -5.10 8.54
C PHE A 149 12.11 -5.42 8.93
N SER A 150 11.63 -4.81 10.01
CA SER A 150 10.22 -4.79 10.39
C SER A 150 9.77 -3.34 10.46
N SER A 151 8.64 -3.05 9.84
CA SER A 151 8.01 -1.73 9.80
C SER A 151 6.65 -1.79 10.48
N PHE A 152 6.36 -0.80 11.31
CA PHE A 152 5.12 -0.63 12.04
C PHE A 152 4.61 0.77 11.76
N ASN A 153 3.41 0.88 11.20
CA ASN A 153 2.80 2.15 10.85
C ASN A 153 1.49 2.29 11.63
N THR A 154 1.25 3.47 12.16
CA THR A 154 -0.01 3.84 12.81
C THR A 154 -0.60 5.04 12.10
N LEU A 155 -1.88 4.96 11.77
CA LEU A 155 -2.66 6.04 11.18
C LEU A 155 -3.88 6.32 12.06
N ILE A 156 -3.95 7.54 12.58
CA ILE A 156 -5.05 8.00 13.43
C ILE A 156 -5.93 8.92 12.58
N PHE A 157 -7.18 8.54 12.41
CA PHE A 157 -8.21 9.40 11.85
C PHE A 157 -9.06 10.00 12.96
N ASN A 158 -9.31 11.30 12.89
CA ASN A 158 -10.19 12.01 13.81
C ASN A 158 -11.52 12.37 13.14
N LYS A 159 -12.61 12.45 13.94
CA LYS A 159 -13.95 12.82 13.42
C LYS A 159 -14.00 14.23 12.82
N ASP A 160 -13.07 15.10 13.19
CA ASP A 160 -12.99 16.48 12.68
C ASP A 160 -12.32 16.56 11.28
N GLY A 161 -11.93 15.42 10.70
CA GLY A 161 -11.27 15.36 9.41
C GLY A 161 -9.77 15.61 9.47
N THR A 162 -9.14 15.58 10.65
CA THR A 162 -7.68 15.55 10.77
C THR A 162 -7.15 14.13 10.82
N PHE A 163 -5.91 13.94 10.40
CA PHE A 163 -5.20 12.68 10.58
C PHE A 163 -3.81 12.93 11.17
N GLU A 164 -3.28 11.91 11.82
CA GLU A 164 -1.88 11.80 12.22
C GLU A 164 -1.34 10.45 11.75
N ARG A 165 -0.11 10.41 11.26
CA ARG A 165 0.60 9.17 10.93
C ARG A 165 1.89 9.09 11.71
N SER A 166 2.28 7.88 12.07
CA SER A 166 3.58 7.60 12.65
C SER A 166 4.08 6.25 12.16
N GLY A 167 5.39 6.09 12.13
CA GLY A 167 6.04 4.90 11.63
C GLY A 167 7.27 4.59 12.46
N MET A 168 7.58 3.30 12.57
CA MET A 168 8.83 2.80 13.08
C MET A 168 9.32 1.68 12.17
N THR A 169 10.55 1.78 11.69
CA THR A 169 11.24 0.67 11.02
C THR A 169 12.44 0.29 11.85
N VAL A 170 12.54 -0.98 12.23
CA VAL A 170 13.70 -1.57 12.89
C VAL A 170 14.36 -2.56 11.96
N GLY A 171 15.68 -2.52 11.87
CA GLY A 171 16.47 -3.42 11.05
C GLY A 171 17.68 -3.94 11.78
N GLY A 172 18.07 -5.18 11.50
CA GLY A 172 19.20 -5.81 12.15
C GLY A 172 19.94 -6.78 11.24
N SER A 173 21.22 -6.99 11.51
CA SER A 173 22.02 -8.07 10.93
C SER A 173 21.55 -9.43 11.44
N GLY A 174 21.39 -10.40 10.53
CA GLY A 174 21.01 -11.77 10.85
C GLY A 174 22.18 -12.61 11.34
N SER A 175 22.20 -13.90 10.98
CA SER A 175 23.28 -14.83 11.33
C SER A 175 24.68 -14.41 10.83
N ALA A 176 24.80 -13.44 9.92
CA ALA A 176 26.06 -12.79 9.57
C ALA A 176 26.81 -12.24 10.80
N GLN A 177 26.08 -11.83 11.85
CA GLN A 177 26.67 -11.49 13.16
C GLN A 177 27.40 -12.68 13.79
N ALA A 178 26.82 -13.88 13.73
CA ALA A 178 27.39 -15.09 14.31
C ALA A 178 28.62 -15.61 13.53
N THR A 179 28.65 -15.42 12.21
CA THR A 179 29.75 -15.91 11.36
C THR A 179 30.88 -14.91 11.17
N GLY A 180 30.56 -13.61 11.05
CA GLY A 180 31.52 -12.56 10.70
C GLY A 180 31.87 -11.60 11.83
N GLY A 181 31.22 -11.72 12.99
CA GLY A 181 31.48 -10.87 14.17
C GLY A 181 31.08 -9.40 14.00
N VAL A 182 30.37 -9.04 12.93
CA VAL A 182 29.86 -7.69 12.64
C VAL A 182 28.35 -7.67 12.87
N SER A 183 27.88 -6.77 13.73
CA SER A 183 26.46 -6.54 13.96
C SER A 183 26.06 -5.15 13.46
N VAL A 184 24.94 -5.06 12.76
CA VAL A 184 24.34 -3.79 12.35
C VAL A 184 22.95 -3.74 12.96
N ALA A 185 22.60 -2.64 13.59
CA ALA A 185 21.23 -2.33 13.97
C ALA A 185 20.87 -0.95 13.43
N SER A 186 19.65 -0.81 12.94
CA SER A 186 19.11 0.46 12.46
C SER A 186 17.70 0.64 12.95
N THR A 187 17.32 1.88 13.22
CA THR A 187 15.97 2.25 13.57
C THR A 187 15.64 3.57 12.90
N LYS A 188 14.45 3.67 12.34
CA LYS A 188 13.87 4.92 11.84
C LYS A 188 12.53 5.11 12.51
N THR A 189 12.24 6.32 12.95
CA THR A 189 10.92 6.72 13.46
C THR A 189 10.45 7.97 12.74
N SER A 190 9.14 8.05 12.53
CA SER A 190 8.46 9.22 11.98
C SER A 190 7.17 9.46 12.77
N GLY A 191 6.81 10.72 12.94
CA GLY A 191 5.57 11.11 13.58
C GLY A 191 5.39 12.63 13.52
N LYS A 192 4.28 13.13 14.09
CA LYS A 192 3.97 14.56 14.12
C LYS A 192 5.04 15.43 14.79
N ASP A 193 5.84 14.85 15.69
CA ASP A 193 6.87 15.55 16.46
C ASP A 193 8.24 15.58 15.74
N GLY A 194 8.39 14.87 14.62
CA GLY A 194 9.61 14.82 13.82
C GLY A 194 9.97 13.42 13.36
N CYS A 195 11.14 13.32 12.73
CA CYS A 195 11.72 12.05 12.31
C CYS A 195 13.09 11.89 12.95
N SER A 196 13.42 10.65 13.28
CA SER A 196 14.78 10.29 13.69
C SER A 196 15.19 8.98 13.04
N SER A 197 16.48 8.84 12.78
CA SER A 197 17.07 7.56 12.45
C SER A 197 18.38 7.38 13.18
N ALA A 198 18.64 6.16 13.62
CA ALA A 198 19.86 5.74 14.26
C ALA A 198 20.35 4.46 13.59
N THR A 199 21.65 4.40 13.30
CA THR A 199 22.31 3.19 12.85
C THR A 199 23.54 2.96 13.72
N SER A 200 23.68 1.76 14.26
CA SER A 200 24.84 1.34 15.02
C SER A 200 25.47 0.12 14.35
N VAL A 201 26.80 0.13 14.26
CA VAL A 201 27.60 -0.97 13.79
C VAL A 201 28.58 -1.35 14.88
N SER A 202 28.62 -2.62 15.25
CA SER A 202 29.63 -3.17 16.16
C SER A 202 30.38 -4.28 15.46
N SER A 203 31.67 -4.43 15.76
CA SER A 203 32.45 -5.55 15.26
C SER A 203 33.40 -6.07 16.33
N THR A 204 33.70 -7.37 16.31
CA THR A 204 34.71 -7.96 17.19
C THR A 204 36.14 -7.57 16.81
N ALA A 205 36.36 -7.11 15.57
CA ALA A 205 37.68 -6.80 15.02
C ALA A 205 38.03 -5.29 15.02
N ALA A 206 37.05 -4.39 15.23
CA ALA A 206 37.25 -2.94 15.21
C ALA A 206 36.26 -2.21 16.14
N ALA A 207 36.63 -1.00 16.58
CA ALA A 207 35.75 -0.14 17.37
C ALA A 207 34.43 0.13 16.62
N GLY A 208 33.31 -0.03 17.33
CA GLY A 208 31.98 0.23 16.79
C GLY A 208 31.73 1.71 16.51
N GLY A 209 30.76 1.99 15.64
CA GLY A 209 30.33 3.33 15.28
C GLY A 209 28.82 3.47 15.37
N SER A 210 28.34 4.67 15.70
CA SER A 210 26.92 5.01 15.63
C SER A 210 26.72 6.31 14.86
N SER A 211 25.61 6.38 14.14
CA SER A 211 25.18 7.56 13.40
C SER A 211 23.72 7.82 13.70
N ASN A 212 23.40 9.07 14.04
CA ASN A 212 22.06 9.50 14.34
C ASN A 212 21.74 10.73 13.48
N SER A 213 20.51 10.81 13.00
CA SER A 213 20.01 11.98 12.28
C SER A 213 18.57 12.27 12.68
N ASN A 214 18.27 13.56 12.83
CA ASN A 214 16.94 14.04 13.13
C ASN A 214 16.51 15.03 12.05
N SER A 215 15.23 15.03 11.71
CA SER A 215 14.66 16.00 10.78
C SER A 215 13.27 16.45 11.20
N SER A 216 12.89 17.66 10.79
CA SER A 216 11.61 18.30 11.11
C SER A 216 10.48 17.86 10.17
N CYS A 217 10.35 16.55 9.92
CA CYS A 217 9.34 15.96 9.04
C CYS A 217 7.91 15.99 9.62
N GLY A 218 7.72 16.49 10.84
CA GLY A 218 6.46 16.38 11.58
C GLY A 218 5.24 16.95 10.85
N LYS A 219 5.45 17.98 10.03
CA LYS A 219 4.39 18.59 9.20
C LYS A 219 3.91 17.68 8.05
N ASP A 220 4.73 16.74 7.60
CA ASP A 220 4.27 15.72 6.65
C ASP A 220 3.38 14.70 7.36
N ASN A 221 3.63 14.42 8.64
CA ASN A 221 2.97 13.33 9.36
C ASN A 221 1.63 13.67 10.01
N GLN A 222 1.02 14.79 9.65
CA GLN A 222 -0.28 15.21 10.14
C GLN A 222 -0.96 16.13 9.13
N GLY A 223 -2.27 16.23 9.18
CA GLY A 223 -2.99 17.12 8.28
C GLY A 223 -4.49 16.90 8.27
N ARG A 224 -5.10 17.13 7.10
CA ARG A 224 -6.53 16.90 6.85
C ARG A 224 -6.70 15.73 5.89
N TYR A 225 -7.75 14.94 6.09
CA TYR A 225 -8.11 13.87 5.18
C TYR A 225 -9.51 14.09 4.59
N LYS A 226 -9.74 13.50 3.42
CA LYS A 226 -11.07 13.35 2.83
C LYS A 226 -11.20 11.94 2.28
N LEU A 227 -12.27 11.25 2.68
CA LEU A 227 -12.68 9.97 2.11
C LEU A 227 -13.85 10.19 1.17
N ASP A 228 -13.79 9.64 -0.03
CA ASP A 228 -14.82 9.80 -1.06
C ASP A 228 -14.78 8.61 -2.03
N GLY A 229 -15.75 7.71 -1.91
CA GLY A 229 -15.78 6.47 -2.69
C GLY A 229 -14.56 5.61 -2.41
N TYR A 230 -13.82 5.25 -3.46
CA TYR A 230 -12.58 4.48 -3.36
C TYR A 230 -11.31 5.35 -3.26
N THR A 231 -11.45 6.58 -2.77
CA THR A 231 -10.33 7.53 -2.65
C THR A 231 -10.15 7.98 -1.21
N ALA A 232 -8.91 7.90 -0.72
CA ALA A 232 -8.44 8.67 0.42
C ALA A 232 -7.52 9.78 -0.07
N GLU A 233 -7.89 11.02 0.22
CA GLU A 233 -7.05 12.19 -0.02
C GLU A 233 -6.47 12.67 1.31
N PHE A 234 -5.16 12.81 1.38
CA PHE A 234 -4.44 13.38 2.51
C PHE A 234 -3.80 14.68 2.08
N ARG A 235 -4.07 15.74 2.84
CA ARG A 235 -3.40 17.03 2.71
C ARG A 235 -2.61 17.27 3.97
N ASP A 236 -1.30 17.08 3.85
CA ASP A 236 -0.35 17.22 4.93
C ASP A 236 -0.22 18.69 5.36
N ALA A 237 0.17 18.95 6.61
CA ALA A 237 0.39 20.29 7.13
C ALA A 237 1.57 21.00 6.46
N SER A 238 2.45 20.26 5.77
CA SER A 238 3.50 20.80 4.89
C SER A 238 2.96 21.38 3.58
N GLY A 239 1.70 21.07 3.23
CA GLY A 239 1.07 21.45 1.97
C GLY A 239 1.10 20.35 0.89
N LYS A 240 1.83 19.26 1.11
CA LYS A 240 1.80 18.09 0.21
C LYS A 240 0.40 17.48 0.20
N THR A 241 -0.06 17.06 -0.98
CA THR A 241 -1.36 16.39 -1.16
C THR A 241 -1.16 15.10 -1.92
N GLN A 242 -1.83 14.05 -1.45
CA GLN A 242 -1.78 12.72 -2.04
C GLN A 242 -3.17 12.11 -2.08
N ARG A 243 -3.43 11.32 -3.12
CA ARG A 243 -4.69 10.61 -3.35
C ARG A 243 -4.37 9.16 -3.58
N LEU A 244 -4.94 8.30 -2.75
CA LEU A 244 -4.63 6.87 -2.71
C LEU A 244 -5.90 6.07 -2.94
N LEU A 245 -5.72 4.86 -3.48
CA LEU A 245 -6.76 3.85 -3.47
C LEU A 245 -7.18 3.59 -2.02
N PHE A 246 -8.48 3.55 -1.77
CA PHE A 246 -9.04 3.35 -0.45
C PHE A 246 -10.26 2.44 -0.49
N PHE A 247 -10.38 1.56 0.50
CA PHE A 247 -11.63 0.88 0.81
C PHE A 247 -11.60 0.27 2.21
N PHE A 248 -12.78 0.03 2.77
CA PHE A 248 -12.93 -0.87 3.91
C PHE A 248 -13.11 -2.29 3.40
N TRP A 249 -12.57 -3.28 4.11
CA TRP A 249 -12.79 -4.67 3.77
C TRP A 249 -14.26 -5.06 3.93
N GLU A 250 -14.84 -4.64 5.06
CA GLU A 250 -16.23 -4.91 5.41
C GLU A 250 -16.95 -3.70 6.02
N LYS A 251 -18.26 -3.84 6.24
CA LYS A 251 -19.12 -2.75 6.74
C LYS A 251 -18.83 -2.31 8.17
N ASP A 252 -18.21 -3.16 8.99
CA ASP A 252 -17.84 -2.81 10.37
C ASP A 252 -16.54 -1.98 10.44
N LYS A 253 -15.84 -1.84 9.31
CA LYS A 253 -14.69 -0.93 9.11
C LYS A 253 -13.51 -1.22 10.01
N LYS A 254 -13.34 -2.48 10.43
CA LYS A 254 -12.19 -2.91 11.23
C LYS A 254 -10.92 -3.03 10.40
N HIS A 255 -11.04 -3.37 9.12
CA HIS A 255 -9.90 -3.40 8.22
C HIS A 255 -10.12 -2.42 7.08
N LEU A 256 -9.05 -1.72 6.73
CA LEU A 256 -9.05 -0.72 5.67
C LEU A 256 -7.76 -0.83 4.87
N PHE A 257 -7.89 -0.69 3.56
CA PHE A 257 -6.78 -0.64 2.63
C PHE A 257 -6.54 0.81 2.22
N ILE A 258 -5.29 1.26 2.29
CA ILE A 258 -4.87 2.59 1.84
C ILE A 258 -3.61 2.43 1.01
N GLY A 259 -3.67 2.82 -0.27
CA GLY A 259 -2.54 2.80 -1.18
C GLY A 259 -2.13 1.37 -1.54
N ASP A 260 -1.21 0.82 -0.76
CA ASP A 260 -0.56 -0.47 -0.95
C ASP A 260 -0.52 -1.32 0.32
N ALA A 261 -1.26 -0.92 1.37
CA ALA A 261 -1.23 -1.59 2.65
C ALA A 261 -2.62 -1.71 3.28
N THR A 262 -2.85 -2.88 3.88
CA THR A 262 -3.95 -3.10 4.81
C THR A 262 -3.58 -2.66 6.22
N PHE A 263 -4.50 -1.92 6.85
CA PHE A 263 -4.46 -1.52 8.25
C PHE A 263 -5.61 -2.19 9.02
N SER A 264 -5.32 -2.57 10.26
CA SER A 264 -6.30 -3.09 11.22
C SER A 264 -6.59 -2.03 12.28
N ALA A 265 -7.86 -1.78 12.55
CA ALA A 265 -8.31 -0.93 13.63
C ALA A 265 -7.98 -1.56 14.99
N GLU A 266 -7.49 -0.74 15.92
CA GLU A 266 -7.33 -1.08 17.34
C GLU A 266 -8.68 -1.13 18.08
#